data_AF-A0A2K6SHC9-F1
#
_entry.id   AF-A0A2K6SHC9-F1
#
_cell.length_a   1.000
_cell.length_b   1.000
_cell.length_c   1.000
_cell.angle_alpha   90.00
_cell.angle_beta   90.00
_cell.angle_gamma   90.00
#
_symmetry.space_group_name_H-M   'P 1'
#
loop_
_entity.id
_entity.type
_entity.pdbx_description
1 polymer ?
#
loop_
_entity_poly.entity_id
_entity_poly.type
_entity_poly.pdbx_seq_one_letter_code
_entity_poly.pdbx_strand_id
1 'polypeptide(L)'
;MILANAFCLFFFLGTGADPVVSAKSNHCLDAAKACNLNDNCKKLRSSYISICNREISPTERCNRRKCHKALRQFFDRVPSEFTYRMLFCSCQDLACAERRRQTILPSCSYEDKEKPNCLDLRGVCRTDHLCRSRLADFHANCRASHHTATGCPADNYQACLGSYAGMIGFDMTPNYVDSSPTGIVVSPWCNCRGSGNMEEECEKFLRDFTENLCLRNAIQAFGNGTDVNVSPKGPSFQATQAPRVEKTPSLPDDLSDSTSLGTSVITTCTSVQEQGLKANSSKELSMCFTELTTNIIPGSNKVIKPNSGPSRARPSAALTVLSVLMLKLAL
;
A
#
# COMPACT_ATOMS: atom_id res chain seq x y z
N MET A 1 34.87 58.92 -34.37
CA MET A 1 35.37 58.58 -33.02
C MET A 1 34.27 58.90 -32.02
N ILE A 2 33.71 57.83 -31.45
CA ILE A 2 33.24 57.71 -30.06
C ILE A 2 31.95 58.46 -29.65
N LEU A 3 30.88 57.66 -29.64
CA LEU A 3 29.78 57.52 -28.66
C LEU A 3 29.56 58.63 -27.61
N ALA A 4 28.33 59.16 -27.55
CA ALA A 4 27.41 59.03 -26.41
C ALA A 4 26.19 59.96 -26.57
N ASN A 5 25.03 59.52 -26.04
CA ASN A 5 23.81 60.30 -25.77
C ASN A 5 22.87 60.62 -26.94
N ALA A 6 21.93 59.70 -27.19
CA ALA A 6 20.49 59.98 -27.36
C ALA A 6 19.74 58.73 -27.84
N PHE A 7 19.60 57.72 -26.98
CA PHE A 7 18.59 56.66 -27.16
C PHE A 7 18.11 56.21 -25.78
N CYS A 8 17.51 57.16 -25.06
CA CYS A 8 16.62 56.89 -23.94
C CYS A 8 15.35 57.69 -24.24
N LEU A 9 14.19 57.04 -24.12
CA LEU A 9 12.87 57.41 -24.67
C LEU A 9 12.68 57.10 -26.15
N PHE A 10 12.34 55.84 -26.47
CA PHE A 10 11.27 55.46 -27.43
C PHE A 10 11.27 53.93 -27.58
N PHE A 11 10.89 53.18 -26.54
CA PHE A 11 10.57 51.75 -26.64
C PHE A 11 9.64 51.24 -25.51
N PHE A 12 8.63 52.02 -25.11
CA PHE A 12 7.56 51.55 -24.22
C PHE A 12 6.16 51.69 -24.85
N LEU A 13 6.02 51.23 -26.09
CA LEU A 13 4.73 50.93 -26.71
C LEU A 13 4.87 49.59 -27.43
N GLY A 14 4.88 48.52 -26.63
CA GLY A 14 4.90 47.14 -27.08
C GLY A 14 3.83 46.37 -26.33
N THR A 15 2.65 46.31 -26.93
CA THR A 15 1.57 45.38 -26.62
C THR A 15 2.11 43.97 -26.47
N GLY A 16 1.94 43.40 -25.28
CA GLY A 16 2.31 42.03 -24.97
C GLY A 16 1.65 41.65 -23.67
N ALA A 17 0.30 41.62 -23.66
CA ALA A 17 -0.39 40.75 -22.74
C ALA A 17 0.00 39.33 -23.16
N ASP A 18 1.10 38.82 -22.61
CA ASP A 18 1.38 37.40 -22.63
C ASP A 18 0.13 36.73 -22.07
N PRO A 19 -0.52 35.81 -22.82
CA PRO A 19 -1.54 35.01 -22.19
C PRO A 19 -0.80 34.33 -21.04
N VAL A 20 -1.33 34.45 -19.82
CA VAL A 20 -1.08 33.47 -18.78
C VAL A 20 -1.25 32.14 -19.50
N VAL A 21 -0.13 31.51 -19.86
CA VAL A 21 -0.11 30.10 -20.20
C VAL A 21 -0.55 29.50 -18.90
N SER A 22 -1.85 29.31 -18.77
CA SER A 22 -2.44 28.38 -17.82
C SER A 22 -1.89 27.05 -18.28
N ALA A 23 -0.63 26.77 -17.94
CA ALA A 23 -0.05 25.46 -18.02
C ALA A 23 -1.07 24.60 -17.28
N LYS A 24 -1.82 23.80 -18.04
CA LYS A 24 -2.93 23.01 -17.50
C LYS A 24 -2.40 22.32 -16.24
N SER A 25 -2.83 22.81 -15.08
CA SER A 25 -2.23 22.40 -13.82
C SER A 25 -2.54 20.93 -13.62
N ASN A 26 -1.50 20.11 -13.60
CA ASN A 26 -1.63 18.69 -13.37
C ASN A 26 -1.50 18.46 -11.86
N HIS A 27 -2.64 18.40 -11.16
CA HIS A 27 -2.66 18.28 -9.70
C HIS A 27 -1.85 17.09 -9.18
N CYS A 28 -1.84 15.96 -9.90
CA CYS A 28 -1.04 14.78 -9.55
C CYS A 28 0.47 15.02 -9.70
N LEU A 29 0.89 15.78 -10.72
CA LEU A 29 2.28 16.18 -10.89
C LEU A 29 2.71 17.14 -9.78
N ASP A 30 1.86 18.10 -9.42
CA ASP A 30 2.16 19.06 -8.36
C ASP A 30 2.19 18.38 -6.98
N ALA A 31 1.32 17.40 -6.74
CA ALA A 31 1.40 16.53 -5.56
C ALA A 31 2.72 15.75 -5.51
N ALA A 32 3.13 15.18 -6.65
CA ALA A 32 4.40 14.48 -6.77
C ALA A 32 5.60 15.40 -6.51
N LYS A 33 5.57 16.66 -6.98
CA LYS A 33 6.60 17.66 -6.68
C LYS A 33 6.64 17.99 -5.20
N ALA A 34 5.49 18.21 -4.56
CA ALA A 34 5.40 18.51 -3.14
C ALA A 34 6.01 17.39 -2.27
N CYS A 35 5.71 16.12 -2.58
CA CYS A 35 6.35 14.99 -1.91
C CYS A 35 7.88 14.96 -2.13
N ASN A 36 8.35 15.30 -3.32
CA ASN A 36 9.79 15.32 -3.64
C ASN A 36 10.56 16.44 -2.92
N LEU A 37 9.88 17.49 -2.47
CA LEU A 37 10.46 18.56 -1.64
C LEU A 37 10.49 18.21 -0.15
N ASN A 38 9.76 17.18 0.28
CA ASN A 38 9.79 16.69 1.66
C ASN A 38 10.70 15.46 1.78
N ASP A 39 11.75 15.53 2.59
CA ASP A 39 12.76 14.46 2.68
C ASP A 39 12.19 13.09 3.11
N ASN A 40 11.25 13.08 4.06
CA ASN A 40 10.63 11.84 4.51
C ASN A 40 9.76 11.22 3.40
N CYS A 41 8.89 12.02 2.77
CA CYS A 41 8.04 11.57 1.67
C CYS A 41 8.87 11.08 0.49
N LYS A 42 9.84 11.88 0.04
CA LYS A 42 10.79 11.53 -1.03
C LYS A 42 11.49 10.21 -0.74
N LYS A 43 12.05 10.04 0.46
CA LYS A 43 12.78 8.83 0.86
C LYS A 43 11.89 7.59 0.81
N LEU A 44 10.72 7.64 1.45
CA LEU A 44 9.81 6.49 1.49
C LEU A 44 9.20 6.20 0.12
N ARG A 45 8.94 7.25 -0.67
CA ARG A 45 8.48 7.13 -2.06
C ARG A 45 9.50 6.42 -2.94
N SER A 46 10.75 6.90 -2.94
CA SER A 46 11.85 6.24 -3.68
C SER A 46 12.06 4.80 -3.20
N SER A 47 11.92 4.54 -1.90
CA SER A 47 12.03 3.20 -1.33
C SER A 47 11.00 2.23 -1.93
N TYR A 48 9.70 2.54 -1.89
CA TYR A 48 8.70 1.60 -2.43
C TYR A 48 8.82 1.48 -3.95
N ILE A 49 9.08 2.57 -4.68
CA ILE A 49 9.24 2.54 -6.14
C ILE A 49 10.42 1.63 -6.53
N SER A 50 11.57 1.75 -5.86
CA SER A 50 12.75 0.93 -6.16
C SER A 50 12.51 -0.57 -5.89
N ILE A 51 11.72 -0.89 -4.86
CA ILE A 51 11.39 -2.28 -4.51
C ILE A 51 10.39 -2.87 -5.51
N CYS A 52 9.34 -2.11 -5.86
CA CYS A 52 8.26 -2.55 -6.72
C CYS A 52 8.65 -2.60 -8.20
N ASN A 53 9.55 -1.72 -8.67
CA ASN A 53 9.95 -1.67 -10.07
C ASN A 53 11.06 -2.68 -10.42
N ARG A 54 11.72 -3.27 -9.41
CA ARG A 54 12.83 -4.20 -9.63
C ARG A 54 12.34 -5.52 -10.21
N GLU A 55 12.66 -5.75 -11.47
CA GLU A 55 12.45 -7.01 -12.16
C GLU A 55 13.36 -8.11 -11.59
N ILE A 56 12.81 -9.31 -11.42
CA ILE A 56 13.52 -10.45 -10.83
C ILE A 56 13.91 -11.44 -11.93
N SER A 57 12.97 -11.76 -12.80
CA SER A 57 13.16 -12.64 -13.93
C SER A 57 12.14 -12.30 -15.03
N PRO A 58 12.31 -12.81 -16.27
CA PRO A 58 11.33 -12.60 -17.33
C PRO A 58 9.92 -13.11 -17.01
N THR A 59 9.77 -14.00 -16.01
CA THR A 59 8.48 -14.57 -15.59
C THR A 59 7.94 -14.01 -14.27
N GLU A 60 8.80 -13.34 -13.48
CA GLU A 60 8.46 -12.69 -12.21
C GLU A 60 8.79 -11.19 -12.28
N ARG A 61 7.74 -10.38 -12.48
CA ARG A 61 7.88 -8.94 -12.69
C ARG A 61 8.46 -8.20 -11.48
N CYS A 62 8.15 -8.63 -10.26
CA CYS A 62 8.64 -8.04 -9.02
C CYS A 62 8.39 -8.95 -7.81
N ASN A 63 9.04 -8.65 -6.67
CA ASN A 63 8.69 -9.29 -5.40
C ASN A 63 7.47 -8.60 -4.79
N ARG A 64 6.26 -9.07 -5.11
CA ARG A 64 4.99 -8.47 -4.67
C ARG A 64 4.91 -8.31 -3.15
N ARG A 65 5.35 -9.31 -2.38
CA ARG A 65 5.34 -9.27 -0.90
C ARG A 65 6.19 -8.12 -0.34
N LYS A 66 7.41 -7.91 -0.87
CA LYS A 66 8.27 -6.79 -0.46
C LYS A 66 7.69 -5.45 -0.93
N CYS A 67 7.12 -5.39 -2.14
CA CYS A 67 6.45 -4.20 -2.65
C CYS A 67 5.27 -3.77 -1.75
N HIS A 68 4.36 -4.70 -1.43
CA HIS A 68 3.25 -4.48 -0.51
C HIS A 68 3.71 -4.00 0.86
N LYS A 69 4.75 -4.63 1.43
CA LYS A 69 5.32 -4.17 2.71
C LYS A 69 5.83 -2.73 2.64
N ALA A 70 6.50 -2.35 1.55
CA ALA A 70 7.01 -1.00 1.35
C ALA A 70 5.89 0.03 1.13
N LEU A 71 4.82 -0.35 0.41
CA LEU A 71 3.63 0.47 0.24
C LEU A 71 2.94 0.74 1.58
N ARG A 72 2.72 -0.28 2.42
CA ARG A 72 2.17 -0.09 3.78
C ARG A 72 3.02 0.86 4.60
N GLN A 73 4.34 0.70 4.57
CA GLN A 73 5.26 1.64 5.24
C GLN A 73 5.16 3.08 4.70
N PHE A 74 4.95 3.26 3.40
CA PHE A 74 4.76 4.60 2.82
C PHE A 74 3.46 5.24 3.32
N PHE A 75 2.33 4.54 3.23
CA PHE A 75 1.04 5.08 3.64
C PHE A 75 0.87 5.23 5.17
N ASP A 76 1.55 4.41 5.98
CA ASP A 76 1.51 4.52 7.44
C ASP A 76 2.46 5.61 7.99
N ARG A 77 3.55 5.95 7.28
CA ARG A 77 4.61 6.84 7.82
C ARG A 77 4.74 8.18 7.12
N VAL A 78 4.19 8.32 5.92
CA VAL A 78 4.12 9.61 5.23
C VAL A 78 2.81 10.29 5.63
N PRO A 79 2.85 11.56 6.06
CA PRO A 79 1.65 12.31 6.39
C PRO A 79 0.60 12.35 5.27
N SER A 80 -0.68 12.38 5.63
CA SER A 80 -1.81 12.29 4.71
C SER A 80 -1.85 13.44 3.69
N GLU A 81 -1.35 14.62 4.04
CA GLU A 81 -1.28 15.78 3.13
C GLU A 81 -0.39 15.53 1.88
N PHE A 82 0.52 14.55 1.94
CA PHE A 82 1.30 14.11 0.78
C PHE A 82 0.68 12.88 0.13
N THR A 83 0.34 11.85 0.92
CA THR A 83 -0.13 10.57 0.37
C THR A 83 -1.47 10.71 -0.33
N TYR A 84 -2.44 11.39 0.30
CA TYR A 84 -3.79 11.58 -0.28
C TYR A 84 -3.74 12.53 -1.46
N ARG A 85 -2.89 13.56 -1.42
CA ARG A 85 -2.70 14.50 -2.53
C ARG A 85 -2.15 13.81 -3.79
N MET A 86 -1.30 12.80 -3.63
CA MET A 86 -0.84 11.97 -4.75
C MET A 86 -1.86 10.93 -5.18
N LEU A 87 -2.54 10.28 -4.23
CA LEU A 87 -3.44 9.16 -4.50
C LEU A 87 -4.79 9.60 -5.08
N PHE A 88 -5.35 10.72 -4.61
CA PHE A 88 -6.71 11.18 -4.90
C PHE A 88 -6.75 12.52 -5.67
N CYS A 89 -5.67 12.89 -6.34
CA CYS A 89 -5.65 14.11 -7.18
C CYS A 89 -6.73 14.09 -8.27
N SER A 90 -7.37 15.23 -8.51
CA SER A 90 -8.28 15.42 -9.65
C SER A 90 -7.50 15.55 -10.96
N CYS A 91 -8.16 15.20 -12.07
CA CYS A 91 -7.54 15.20 -13.39
C CYS A 91 -8.48 15.74 -14.47
N GLN A 92 -7.88 16.38 -15.47
CA GLN A 92 -8.57 16.94 -16.64
C GLN A 92 -8.16 16.26 -17.95
N ASP A 93 -7.08 15.46 -17.93
CA ASP A 93 -6.54 14.77 -19.09
C ASP A 93 -6.08 13.34 -18.76
N LEU A 94 -5.86 12.57 -19.82
CA LEU A 94 -5.44 11.17 -19.75
C LEU A 94 -4.08 11.01 -19.04
N ALA A 95 -3.14 11.93 -19.25
CA ALA A 95 -1.80 11.84 -18.70
C ALA A 95 -1.80 12.01 -17.16
N CYS A 96 -2.63 12.92 -16.64
CA CYS A 96 -2.89 13.06 -15.21
C CYS A 96 -3.55 11.80 -14.65
N ALA A 97 -4.61 11.30 -15.30
CA ALA A 97 -5.33 10.13 -14.81
C ALA A 97 -4.45 8.87 -14.79
N GLU A 98 -3.56 8.70 -15.79
CA GLU A 98 -2.59 7.62 -15.78
C GLU A 98 -1.56 7.81 -14.68
N ARG A 99 -1.06 9.04 -14.45
CA ARG A 99 -0.18 9.32 -13.29
C ARG A 99 -0.84 8.93 -11.97
N ARG A 100 -2.13 9.22 -11.81
CA ARG A 100 -2.93 8.84 -10.63
C ARG A 100 -3.00 7.32 -10.48
N ARG A 101 -3.38 6.60 -11.55
CA ARG A 101 -3.43 5.12 -11.58
C ARG A 101 -2.08 4.45 -11.29
N GLN A 102 -0.99 5.08 -11.73
CA GLN A 102 0.39 4.60 -11.54
C GLN A 102 0.98 4.86 -10.14
N THR A 103 0.27 5.56 -9.26
CA THR A 103 0.79 5.96 -7.92
C THR A 103 1.36 4.79 -7.11
N ILE A 104 0.71 3.63 -7.18
CA ILE A 104 1.08 2.43 -6.44
C ILE A 104 1.83 1.37 -7.27
N LEU A 105 2.24 1.70 -8.50
CA LEU A 105 2.87 0.76 -9.46
C LEU A 105 2.01 -0.50 -9.69
N PRO A 106 0.86 -0.37 -10.39
CA PRO A 106 -0.12 -1.44 -10.52
C PRO A 106 0.44 -2.72 -11.15
N SER A 107 1.39 -2.62 -12.07
CA SER A 107 2.04 -3.77 -12.72
C SER A 107 2.79 -4.71 -11.77
N CYS A 108 2.98 -4.32 -10.51
CA CYS A 108 3.59 -5.13 -9.47
C CYS A 108 2.62 -5.35 -8.29
N SER A 109 1.97 -4.29 -7.82
CA SER A 109 1.21 -4.29 -6.56
C SER A 109 -0.27 -4.62 -6.70
N TYR A 110 -0.83 -4.48 -7.91
CA TYR A 110 -2.27 -4.60 -8.17
C TYR A 110 -2.56 -5.73 -9.15
N GLU A 111 -2.04 -5.61 -10.38
CA GLU A 111 -2.22 -6.55 -11.48
C GLU A 111 -1.54 -7.89 -11.17
N ASP A 112 -2.13 -8.98 -11.65
CA ASP A 112 -1.57 -10.32 -11.64
C ASP A 112 -2.03 -11.06 -12.92
N LYS A 113 -1.45 -12.24 -13.19
CA LYS A 113 -1.72 -13.02 -14.41
C LYS A 113 -3.20 -13.36 -14.58
N GLU A 114 -3.88 -13.61 -13.47
CA GLU A 114 -5.29 -13.94 -13.41
C GLU A 114 -6.04 -13.04 -12.45
N LYS A 115 -7.36 -12.89 -12.68
CA LYS A 115 -8.26 -12.22 -11.75
C LYS A 115 -9.08 -13.29 -11.03
N PRO A 116 -8.78 -13.58 -9.75
CA PRO A 116 -9.53 -14.57 -8.97
C PRO A 116 -10.97 -14.11 -8.73
N ASN A 117 -11.79 -15.02 -8.18
CA ASN A 117 -13.10 -14.66 -7.68
C ASN A 117 -12.98 -13.70 -6.47
N CYS A 118 -13.80 -12.65 -6.41
CA CYS A 118 -13.73 -11.68 -5.32
C CYS A 118 -14.07 -12.26 -3.95
N LEU A 119 -14.95 -13.26 -3.87
CA LEU A 119 -15.30 -13.92 -2.61
C LEU A 119 -14.14 -14.78 -2.08
N ASP A 120 -13.39 -15.43 -2.98
CA ASP A 120 -12.17 -16.18 -2.62
C ASP A 120 -11.09 -15.22 -2.14
N LEU A 121 -10.85 -14.12 -2.86
CA LEU A 121 -9.89 -13.08 -2.46
C LEU A 121 -10.27 -12.47 -1.10
N ARG A 122 -11.57 -12.27 -0.85
CA ARG A 122 -12.11 -11.85 0.45
C ARG A 122 -11.85 -12.90 1.53
N GLY A 123 -11.96 -14.19 1.19
CA GLY A 123 -11.59 -15.31 2.05
C GLY A 123 -10.12 -15.26 2.46
N VAL A 124 -9.21 -15.11 1.49
CA VAL A 124 -7.76 -14.97 1.73
C VAL A 124 -7.47 -13.78 2.65
N CYS A 125 -8.01 -12.59 2.35
CA CYS A 125 -7.85 -11.40 3.19
C CYS A 125 -8.34 -11.60 4.63
N ARG A 126 -9.43 -12.37 4.83
CA ARG A 126 -9.97 -12.66 6.18
C ARG A 126 -9.04 -13.55 7.02
N THR A 127 -8.12 -14.29 6.42
CA THR A 127 -7.12 -15.09 7.13
C THR A 127 -5.99 -14.23 7.71
N ASP A 128 -5.68 -13.09 7.10
CA ASP A 128 -4.70 -12.13 7.60
C ASP A 128 -5.38 -11.12 8.53
N HIS A 129 -4.93 -11.02 9.78
CA HIS A 129 -5.56 -10.15 10.78
C HIS A 129 -5.55 -8.67 10.39
N LEU A 130 -4.49 -8.20 9.73
CA LEU A 130 -4.37 -6.80 9.32
C LEU A 130 -5.28 -6.51 8.12
N CYS A 131 -5.26 -7.35 7.09
CA CYS A 131 -6.15 -7.23 5.93
C CYS A 131 -7.61 -7.26 6.36
N ARG A 132 -7.99 -8.22 7.22
CA ARG A 132 -9.34 -8.33 7.78
C ARG A 132 -9.78 -7.05 8.47
N SER A 133 -8.91 -6.45 9.31
CA SER A 133 -9.23 -5.20 10.00
C SER A 133 -9.41 -4.06 9.03
N ARG A 134 -8.48 -3.86 8.08
CA ARG A 134 -8.53 -2.77 7.11
C ARG A 134 -9.76 -2.89 6.18
N LEU A 135 -10.14 -4.11 5.79
CA LEU A 135 -11.35 -4.34 5.01
C LEU A 135 -12.63 -4.07 5.82
N ALA A 136 -12.64 -4.39 7.12
CA ALA A 136 -13.75 -4.05 8.00
C ALA A 136 -13.89 -2.52 8.17
N ASP A 137 -12.76 -1.81 8.35
CA ASP A 137 -12.74 -0.35 8.43
C ASP A 137 -13.29 0.28 7.14
N PHE A 138 -12.95 -0.27 5.97
CA PHE A 138 -13.50 0.17 4.69
C PHE A 138 -15.02 0.02 4.64
N HIS A 139 -15.56 -1.16 4.95
CA HIS A 139 -17.01 -1.34 4.96
C HIS A 139 -17.72 -0.51 6.05
N ALA A 140 -17.05 -0.18 7.16
CA ALA A 140 -17.63 0.65 8.19
C ALA A 140 -17.71 2.13 7.77
N ASN A 141 -16.62 2.67 7.20
CA ASN A 141 -16.46 4.09 6.94
C ASN A 141 -16.85 4.52 5.53
N CYS A 142 -16.85 3.60 4.56
CA CYS A 142 -17.22 3.88 3.18
C CYS A 142 -18.56 3.29 2.77
N ARG A 143 -19.32 2.62 3.65
CA ARG A 143 -20.67 2.14 3.28
C ARG A 143 -21.51 3.28 2.72
N ALA A 144 -22.09 3.06 1.55
CA ALA A 144 -22.98 4.03 0.95
C ALA A 144 -24.24 4.19 1.83
N SER A 145 -24.62 5.44 2.11
CA SER A 145 -25.79 5.80 2.89
C SER A 145 -26.63 6.80 2.10
N HIS A 146 -27.88 6.48 1.82
CA HIS A 146 -28.80 7.40 1.14
C HIS A 146 -29.41 8.46 2.09
N HIS A 147 -29.12 8.35 3.39
CA HIS A 147 -29.70 9.24 4.42
C HIS A 147 -28.81 10.44 4.76
N THR A 148 -27.57 10.47 4.28
CA THR A 148 -26.59 11.52 4.58
C THR A 148 -26.34 12.37 3.35
N ALA A 149 -26.05 13.66 3.54
CA ALA A 149 -25.92 14.62 2.45
C ALA A 149 -24.77 14.27 1.49
N THR A 150 -23.69 13.71 2.04
CA THR A 150 -22.50 13.32 1.29
C THR A 150 -22.53 11.90 0.73
N GLY A 151 -23.52 11.10 1.15
CA GLY A 151 -23.54 9.67 0.89
C GLY A 151 -22.70 8.83 1.87
N CYS A 152 -21.90 9.47 2.75
CA CYS A 152 -20.99 8.80 3.69
C CYS A 152 -21.55 8.72 5.12
N PRO A 153 -21.16 7.73 5.93
CA PRO A 153 -21.47 7.70 7.35
C PRO A 153 -20.97 8.96 8.08
N ALA A 154 -21.85 9.58 8.87
CA ALA A 154 -21.56 10.81 9.61
C ALA A 154 -20.99 11.96 8.77
N ASP A 155 -21.28 11.97 7.46
CA ASP A 155 -20.73 12.90 6.47
C ASP A 155 -19.20 13.01 6.50
N ASN A 156 -18.50 11.92 6.84
CA ASN A 156 -17.04 11.96 7.05
C ASN A 156 -16.26 11.38 5.86
N TYR A 157 -15.90 12.24 4.90
CA TYR A 157 -15.04 11.84 3.78
C TYR A 157 -13.66 11.33 4.21
N GLN A 158 -13.06 11.95 5.22
CA GLN A 158 -11.71 11.60 5.67
C GLN A 158 -11.63 10.19 6.25
N ALA A 159 -12.66 9.76 6.98
CA ALA A 159 -12.75 8.38 7.47
C ALA A 159 -12.78 7.38 6.31
N CYS A 160 -13.58 7.65 5.27
CA CYS A 160 -13.63 6.77 4.11
C CYS A 160 -12.31 6.74 3.33
N LEU A 161 -11.73 7.91 3.02
CA LEU A 161 -10.44 7.99 2.30
C LEU A 161 -9.31 7.30 3.07
N GLY A 162 -9.29 7.43 4.39
CA GLY A 162 -8.34 6.75 5.25
C GLY A 162 -8.50 5.23 5.23
N SER A 163 -9.74 4.73 5.32
CA SER A 163 -10.00 3.30 5.22
C SER A 163 -9.69 2.73 3.83
N TYR A 164 -9.98 3.47 2.76
CA TYR A 164 -9.57 3.11 1.39
C TYR A 164 -8.05 3.01 1.26
N ALA A 165 -7.33 4.06 1.64
CA ALA A 165 -5.86 4.08 1.57
C ALA A 165 -5.24 2.99 2.44
N GLY A 166 -5.89 2.65 3.55
CA GLY A 166 -5.46 1.61 4.48
C GLY A 166 -5.50 0.18 3.92
N MET A 167 -6.22 -0.07 2.83
CA MET A 167 -6.21 -1.38 2.16
C MET A 167 -5.04 -1.56 1.18
N ILE A 168 -4.32 -0.48 0.85
CA ILE A 168 -3.21 -0.54 -0.11
C ILE A 168 -2.04 -1.33 0.47
N GLY A 169 -1.58 -2.32 -0.29
CA GLY A 169 -0.50 -3.22 0.12
C GLY A 169 -1.00 -4.47 0.84
N PHE A 170 -2.26 -4.86 0.67
CA PHE A 170 -2.79 -6.17 1.06
C PHE A 170 -3.35 -6.92 -0.16
N ASP A 171 -3.83 -8.15 0.03
CA ASP A 171 -4.43 -8.94 -1.05
C ASP A 171 -5.64 -8.22 -1.67
N MET A 172 -6.40 -7.49 -0.85
CA MET A 172 -7.53 -6.65 -1.28
C MET A 172 -7.13 -5.22 -1.68
N THR A 173 -5.93 -5.02 -2.27
CA THR A 173 -5.47 -3.68 -2.71
C THR A 173 -6.39 -3.16 -3.83
N PRO A 174 -7.11 -2.03 -3.62
CA PRO A 174 -7.88 -1.40 -4.70
C PRO A 174 -6.99 -0.50 -5.56
N ASN A 175 -7.36 -0.30 -6.82
CA ASN A 175 -6.81 0.74 -7.67
C ASN A 175 -7.85 1.28 -8.67
N TYR A 176 -7.53 2.39 -9.32
CA TYR A 176 -8.29 2.88 -10.47
C TYR A 176 -8.28 1.84 -11.60
N VAL A 177 -9.47 1.52 -12.12
CA VAL A 177 -9.65 0.49 -13.15
C VAL A 177 -9.14 0.93 -14.52
N ASP A 178 -9.22 2.23 -14.79
CA ASP A 178 -8.82 2.86 -16.04
C ASP A 178 -8.15 4.22 -15.79
N SER A 179 -7.85 4.92 -16.87
CA SER A 179 -7.22 6.24 -16.89
C SER A 179 -8.22 7.32 -17.29
N SER A 180 -9.50 7.17 -16.89
CA SER A 180 -10.54 8.16 -17.15
C SER A 180 -10.30 9.44 -16.33
N PRO A 181 -10.29 10.63 -16.95
CA PRO A 181 -10.14 11.89 -16.21
C PRO A 181 -11.26 12.12 -15.20
N THR A 182 -12.51 11.83 -15.58
CA THR A 182 -13.73 12.12 -14.83
C THR A 182 -14.42 10.85 -14.29
N GLY A 183 -14.24 9.71 -14.93
CA GLY A 183 -14.81 8.42 -14.53
C GLY A 183 -14.03 7.79 -13.38
N ILE A 184 -14.21 8.28 -12.16
CA ILE A 184 -13.56 7.68 -10.97
C ILE A 184 -14.25 6.34 -10.66
N VAL A 185 -13.59 5.24 -11.03
CA VAL A 185 -13.99 3.87 -10.67
C VAL A 185 -12.78 3.15 -10.14
N VAL A 186 -12.93 2.51 -8.98
CA VAL A 186 -11.89 1.74 -8.30
C VAL A 186 -12.40 0.33 -8.03
N SER A 187 -11.50 -0.64 -8.03
CA SER A 187 -11.81 -2.02 -7.65
C SER A 187 -10.57 -2.73 -7.12
N PRO A 188 -10.72 -3.80 -6.33
CA PRO A 188 -9.66 -4.80 -6.16
C PRO A 188 -9.40 -5.58 -7.46
N TRP A 189 -8.29 -6.33 -7.51
CA TRP A 189 -7.95 -7.18 -8.65
C TRP A 189 -8.67 -8.53 -8.58
N CYS A 190 -9.98 -8.52 -8.82
CA CYS A 190 -10.81 -9.73 -8.87
C CYS A 190 -12.00 -9.54 -9.81
N ASN A 191 -12.81 -10.59 -10.01
CA ASN A 191 -14.11 -10.52 -10.69
C ASN A 191 -15.09 -11.52 -10.05
N CYS A 192 -16.32 -11.59 -10.56
CA CYS A 192 -17.36 -12.51 -10.05
C CYS A 192 -17.59 -13.75 -10.91
N ARG A 193 -16.68 -14.06 -11.84
CA ARG A 193 -16.75 -15.32 -12.60
C ARG A 193 -16.50 -16.50 -11.66
N GLY A 194 -17.26 -17.58 -11.87
CA GLY A 194 -17.16 -18.78 -11.04
C GLY A 194 -17.85 -18.69 -9.67
N SER A 195 -18.64 -17.65 -9.40
CA SER A 195 -19.37 -17.52 -8.12
C SER A 195 -20.55 -18.49 -7.97
N GLY A 196 -21.12 -18.97 -9.08
CA GLY A 196 -22.32 -19.81 -9.07
C GLY A 196 -23.47 -19.12 -8.33
N ASN A 197 -24.06 -19.78 -7.34
CA ASN A 197 -25.17 -19.24 -6.55
C ASN A 197 -24.80 -18.01 -5.70
N MET A 198 -23.50 -17.70 -5.57
CA MET A 198 -22.99 -16.56 -4.80
C MET A 198 -22.70 -15.32 -5.67
N GLU A 199 -23.11 -15.32 -6.94
CA GLU A 199 -22.85 -14.22 -7.87
C GLU A 199 -23.40 -12.89 -7.36
N GLU A 200 -24.65 -12.85 -6.88
CA GLU A 200 -25.24 -11.63 -6.32
C GLU A 200 -24.46 -11.08 -5.11
N GLU A 201 -23.99 -11.96 -4.21
CA GLU A 201 -23.16 -11.54 -3.08
C GLU A 201 -21.81 -11.00 -3.56
N CYS A 202 -21.19 -11.66 -4.54
CA CYS A 202 -19.93 -11.21 -5.12
C CYS A 202 -20.08 -9.83 -5.75
N GLU A 203 -21.12 -9.62 -6.56
CA GLU A 203 -21.36 -8.34 -7.20
C GLU A 203 -21.68 -7.25 -6.17
N LYS A 204 -22.46 -7.57 -5.14
CA LYS A 204 -22.74 -6.65 -4.04
C LYS A 204 -21.44 -6.20 -3.36
N PHE A 205 -20.55 -7.15 -3.07
CA PHE A 205 -19.23 -6.85 -2.53
C PHE A 205 -18.40 -5.97 -3.48
N LEU A 206 -18.44 -6.24 -4.79
CA LEU A 206 -17.69 -5.46 -5.77
C LEU A 206 -18.26 -4.03 -5.93
N ARG A 207 -19.59 -3.88 -5.84
CA ARG A 207 -20.29 -2.58 -5.90
C ARG A 207 -19.90 -1.64 -4.76
N ASP A 208 -19.48 -2.15 -3.61
CA ASP A 208 -18.93 -1.33 -2.52
C ASP A 208 -17.66 -0.56 -2.95
N PHE A 209 -16.99 -0.98 -4.05
CA PHE A 209 -15.86 -0.28 -4.65
C PHE A 209 -16.25 0.47 -5.92
N THR A 210 -16.98 -0.18 -6.83
CA THR A 210 -17.22 0.34 -8.19
C THR A 210 -18.38 1.33 -8.28
N GLU A 211 -19.42 1.13 -7.47
CA GLU A 211 -20.70 1.86 -7.52
C GLU A 211 -21.01 2.56 -6.17
N ASN A 212 -19.96 2.99 -5.48
CA ASN A 212 -20.08 3.58 -4.16
C ASN A 212 -20.13 5.12 -4.22
N LEU A 213 -21.31 5.68 -3.92
CA LEU A 213 -21.54 7.12 -3.91
C LEU A 213 -20.66 7.85 -2.88
N CYS A 214 -20.49 7.29 -1.67
CA CYS A 214 -19.63 7.87 -0.63
C CYS A 214 -18.19 7.99 -1.14
N LEU A 215 -17.62 6.88 -1.63
CA LEU A 215 -16.24 6.84 -2.07
C LEU A 215 -15.99 7.76 -3.27
N ARG A 216 -16.90 7.76 -4.26
CA ARG A 216 -16.83 8.64 -5.43
C ARG A 216 -16.83 10.11 -4.99
N ASN A 217 -17.78 10.50 -4.14
CA ASN A 217 -17.90 11.87 -3.65
C ASN A 217 -16.68 12.27 -2.82
N ALA A 218 -16.17 11.38 -1.97
CA ALA A 218 -14.99 11.64 -1.14
C ALA A 218 -13.73 11.91 -2.00
N ILE A 219 -13.45 11.07 -2.99
CA ILE A 219 -12.30 11.24 -3.89
C ILE A 219 -12.44 12.52 -4.70
N GLN A 220 -13.64 12.79 -5.24
CA GLN A 220 -13.90 14.00 -6.01
C GLN A 220 -13.80 15.27 -5.16
N ALA A 221 -14.38 15.26 -3.96
CA ALA A 221 -14.35 16.39 -3.04
C ALA A 221 -12.92 16.73 -2.61
N PHE A 222 -12.12 15.70 -2.29
CA PHE A 222 -10.72 15.86 -1.94
C PHE A 222 -9.88 16.37 -3.12
N GLY A 223 -10.05 15.77 -4.31
CA GLY A 223 -9.33 16.19 -5.51
C GLY A 223 -9.60 17.63 -5.93
N ASN A 224 -10.78 18.16 -5.59
CA ASN A 224 -11.18 19.54 -5.86
C ASN A 224 -10.87 20.51 -4.70
N GLY A 225 -10.39 20.02 -3.55
CA GLY A 225 -10.12 20.83 -2.35
C GLY A 225 -11.37 21.33 -1.63
N THR A 226 -12.49 20.59 -1.76
CA THR A 226 -13.81 20.95 -1.18
C THR A 226 -14.17 20.14 0.07
N ASP A 227 -13.33 19.18 0.46
CA ASP A 227 -13.49 18.31 1.62
C ASP A 227 -13.38 19.05 2.97
N VAL A 228 -12.73 20.22 2.98
CA VAL A 228 -12.56 21.07 4.18
C VAL A 228 -13.89 21.57 4.75
N ASN A 229 -14.94 21.66 3.93
CA ASN A 229 -16.28 22.10 4.35
C ASN A 229 -17.12 20.99 5.01
N VAL A 230 -16.65 19.75 5.01
CA VAL A 230 -17.39 18.57 5.52
C VAL A 230 -16.65 17.91 6.68
N SER A 231 -15.63 18.56 7.24
CA SER A 231 -14.95 18.06 8.44
C SER A 231 -15.96 18.00 9.60
N PRO A 232 -16.15 16.84 10.26
CA PRO A 232 -17.05 16.78 11.41
C PRO A 232 -16.56 17.74 12.50
N LYS A 233 -17.44 18.58 13.02
CA LYS A 233 -17.24 19.29 14.29
C LYS A 233 -17.22 18.26 15.42
N GLY A 234 -16.11 17.55 15.60
CA GLY A 234 -15.90 16.56 16.65
C GLY A 234 -14.42 16.53 17.05
N PRO A 235 -14.09 16.18 18.31
CA PRO A 235 -12.72 16.18 18.77
C PRO A 235 -11.90 15.15 17.98
N SER A 236 -10.66 15.51 17.66
CA SER A 236 -9.70 14.61 17.03
C SER A 236 -9.59 13.33 17.87
N PHE A 237 -9.94 12.19 17.28
CA PHE A 237 -9.57 10.89 17.84
C PHE A 237 -8.11 10.64 17.50
N GLN A 238 -7.26 10.60 18.52
CA GLN A 238 -5.90 10.11 18.37
C GLN A 238 -5.96 8.62 18.03
N ALA A 239 -5.24 8.23 16.98
CA ALA A 239 -4.99 6.82 16.69
C ALA A 239 -4.40 6.14 17.93
N THR A 240 -4.93 4.96 18.28
CA THR A 240 -4.47 4.15 19.41
C THR A 240 -2.97 3.87 19.25
N GLN A 241 -2.14 4.59 20.00
CA GLN A 241 -0.72 4.27 20.12
C GLN A 241 -0.60 2.99 20.95
N ALA A 242 0.30 2.09 20.55
CA ALA A 242 0.66 0.94 21.37
C ALA A 242 1.17 1.40 22.75
N PRO A 243 0.85 0.70 23.85
CA PRO A 243 1.26 1.12 25.19
C PRO A 243 2.77 1.31 25.28
N ARG A 244 3.19 2.52 25.63
CA ARG A 244 4.58 2.85 25.96
C ARG A 244 4.85 2.28 27.34
N VAL A 245 5.85 1.40 27.47
CA VAL A 245 6.33 0.93 28.78
C VAL A 245 6.86 2.14 29.53
N GLU A 246 6.12 2.57 30.53
CA GLU A 246 6.47 3.67 31.41
C GLU A 246 7.55 3.18 32.39
N LYS A 247 8.74 3.77 32.29
CA LYS A 247 9.86 3.51 33.18
C LYS A 247 9.61 4.24 34.49
N THR A 248 9.32 3.49 35.56
CA THR A 248 9.16 4.02 36.92
C THR A 248 10.42 4.77 37.38
N PRO A 249 10.29 5.91 38.11
CA PRO A 249 11.44 6.67 38.59
C PRO A 249 12.16 5.96 39.74
N SER A 250 13.48 5.94 39.69
CA SER A 250 14.40 5.46 40.72
C SER A 250 14.79 6.57 41.69
N LEU A 251 14.73 6.30 43.01
CA LEU A 251 15.39 7.01 44.12
C LEU A 251 15.47 6.07 45.34
N PRO A 252 16.37 6.28 46.32
CA PRO A 252 17.83 6.14 46.26
C PRO A 252 18.35 5.04 47.22
N ASP A 253 19.66 4.81 47.18
CA ASP A 253 20.43 3.82 47.95
C ASP A 253 20.16 3.79 49.46
N ASP A 254 20.10 2.58 50.03
CA ASP A 254 20.69 2.30 51.34
C ASP A 254 21.14 0.83 51.49
N LEU A 255 22.22 0.72 52.24
CA LEU A 255 23.19 -0.37 52.39
C LEU A 255 22.66 -1.59 53.18
N SER A 256 22.88 -2.82 52.69
CA SER A 256 23.30 -3.94 53.55
C SER A 256 23.70 -5.20 52.79
N ASP A 257 24.85 -5.70 53.21
CA ASP A 257 25.59 -6.89 52.83
C ASP A 257 24.87 -8.18 53.30
N SER A 258 24.90 -9.24 52.47
CA SER A 258 24.97 -10.66 52.89
C SER A 258 24.84 -11.59 51.69
N THR A 259 25.96 -12.26 51.39
CA THR A 259 26.07 -13.49 50.59
C THR A 259 25.14 -14.61 51.07
N SER A 260 24.44 -15.28 50.15
CA SER A 260 24.04 -16.68 50.32
C SER A 260 23.57 -17.30 49.00
N LEU A 261 24.23 -18.38 48.62
CA LEU A 261 23.82 -19.35 47.62
C LEU A 261 22.44 -19.94 47.99
N GLY A 262 21.53 -20.06 47.04
CA GLY A 262 20.18 -20.57 47.32
C GLY A 262 19.38 -20.90 46.08
N THR A 263 19.62 -22.07 45.51
CA THR A 263 18.71 -22.76 44.59
C THR A 263 17.34 -22.91 45.25
N SER A 264 16.27 -22.35 44.67
CA SER A 264 14.92 -22.83 44.97
C SER A 264 13.97 -22.61 43.81
N VAL A 265 13.52 -23.74 43.28
CA VAL A 265 12.28 -23.93 42.51
C VAL A 265 11.12 -23.41 43.34
N ILE A 266 10.20 -22.64 42.75
CA ILE A 266 8.87 -22.41 43.32
C ILE A 266 7.83 -22.67 42.23
N THR A 267 7.29 -23.88 42.25
CA THR A 267 5.95 -24.20 41.80
C THR A 267 5.05 -24.07 43.02
N THR A 268 4.00 -23.25 42.95
CA THR A 268 2.78 -23.49 43.72
C THR A 268 1.61 -22.72 43.11
N CYS A 269 0.64 -23.48 42.61
CA CYS A 269 -0.70 -23.01 42.32
C CYS A 269 -1.51 -23.05 43.63
N THR A 270 -2.34 -22.04 43.87
CA THR A 270 -3.42 -22.10 44.85
C THR A 270 -4.77 -22.06 44.14
N SER A 271 -5.56 -23.07 44.47
CA SER A 271 -6.92 -23.40 44.06
C SER A 271 -7.96 -22.37 44.50
N VAL A 272 -8.93 -22.08 43.63
CA VAL A 272 -10.25 -21.54 44.00
C VAL A 272 -11.21 -22.71 44.15
N GLN A 273 -11.95 -22.70 45.26
CA GLN A 273 -12.89 -23.73 45.68
C GLN A 273 -14.26 -23.57 45.01
N GLU A 274 -14.86 -24.73 44.73
CA GLU A 274 -16.17 -25.06 44.18
C GLU A 274 -17.39 -24.25 44.69
N GLN A 275 -18.31 -23.98 43.77
CA GLN A 275 -19.71 -24.40 43.94
C GLN A 275 -20.16 -25.15 42.68
N GLY A 276 -20.47 -26.44 42.85
CA GLY A 276 -20.85 -27.35 41.77
C GLY A 276 -22.35 -27.33 41.46
N LEU A 277 -22.67 -27.82 40.26
CA LEU A 277 -23.83 -28.69 39.97
C LEU A 277 -23.66 -29.37 38.59
N LYS A 278 -23.22 -30.64 38.66
CA LYS A 278 -23.50 -31.82 37.80
C LYS A 278 -23.29 -31.80 36.27
N ALA A 279 -22.14 -32.35 35.89
CA ALA A 279 -21.88 -33.54 35.06
C ALA A 279 -22.66 -33.79 33.75
N ASN A 280 -21.92 -33.80 32.63
CA ASN A 280 -21.92 -34.95 31.72
C ASN A 280 -20.51 -35.14 31.11
N SER A 281 -20.02 -36.38 31.07
CA SER A 281 -18.65 -36.71 30.67
C SER A 281 -18.51 -36.93 29.17
N SER A 282 -17.44 -36.44 28.57
CA SER A 282 -16.67 -37.22 27.60
C SER A 282 -15.20 -36.79 27.60
N LYS A 283 -14.33 -37.80 27.56
CA LYS A 283 -12.87 -37.70 27.57
C LYS A 283 -12.38 -37.22 26.20
N GLU A 284 -11.36 -36.37 26.16
CA GLU A 284 -10.16 -36.60 25.35
C GLU A 284 -9.03 -35.62 25.74
N LEU A 285 -7.84 -36.20 25.68
CA LEU A 285 -6.56 -35.72 26.16
C LEU A 285 -5.88 -34.92 25.05
N SER A 286 -5.41 -33.69 25.30
CA SER A 286 -4.50 -32.99 24.38
C SER A 286 -3.40 -32.30 25.17
N MET A 287 -2.18 -32.81 25.00
CA MET A 287 -0.95 -32.35 25.63
C MET A 287 -0.39 -31.15 24.85
N CYS A 288 -0.12 -30.04 25.54
CA CYS A 288 0.69 -28.94 24.99
C CYS A 288 2.17 -29.32 25.03
N PHE A 289 2.82 -29.39 23.86
CA PHE A 289 4.28 -29.42 23.76
C PHE A 289 4.83 -27.99 23.80
N THR A 290 5.79 -27.76 24.70
CA THR A 290 6.64 -26.55 24.72
C THR A 290 7.99 -26.96 24.18
N GLU A 291 8.36 -26.51 22.97
CA GLU A 291 9.72 -26.69 22.47
C GLU A 291 10.61 -25.53 22.93
N LEU A 292 11.65 -25.88 23.70
CA LEU A 292 12.80 -25.07 24.00
C LEU A 292 13.97 -25.67 23.21
N THR A 293 14.60 -24.92 22.30
CA THR A 293 15.90 -25.33 21.75
C THR A 293 16.89 -24.18 21.79
N THR A 294 17.93 -24.43 22.57
CA THR A 294 19.13 -23.63 22.81
C THR A 294 20.11 -23.67 21.63
N ASN A 295 20.77 -22.53 21.41
CA ASN A 295 21.93 -22.36 20.53
C ASN A 295 23.12 -23.21 20.99
N ILE A 296 23.68 -24.06 20.11
CA ILE A 296 25.09 -24.51 20.16
C ILE A 296 25.63 -24.72 18.73
N ILE A 297 26.73 -24.04 18.41
CA ILE A 297 27.63 -24.31 17.26
C ILE A 297 28.72 -25.28 17.73
N PRO A 298 29.17 -26.22 16.87
CA PRO A 298 30.61 -26.32 16.62
C PRO A 298 30.93 -26.55 15.13
N GLY A 299 31.97 -25.85 14.63
CA GLY A 299 32.58 -26.12 13.33
C GLY A 299 33.71 -27.16 13.40
N SER A 300 33.99 -27.83 12.29
CA SER A 300 35.31 -27.87 11.65
C SER A 300 35.39 -28.89 10.49
N ASN A 301 35.96 -28.41 9.38
CA ASN A 301 36.82 -29.04 8.37
C ASN A 301 36.50 -30.43 7.79
N LYS A 302 36.32 -30.46 6.46
CA LYS A 302 37.05 -31.38 5.57
C LYS A 302 37.19 -30.83 4.15
N VAL A 303 38.44 -30.57 3.78
CA VAL A 303 38.94 -30.32 2.42
C VAL A 303 39.42 -31.66 1.86
N ILE A 304 38.87 -32.13 0.74
CA ILE A 304 39.54 -33.05 -0.21
C ILE A 304 39.04 -32.78 -1.65
N LYS A 305 39.97 -32.39 -2.52
CA LYS A 305 40.05 -32.57 -4.00
C LYS A 305 41.44 -33.23 -4.23
N PRO A 306 41.89 -33.73 -5.41
CA PRO A 306 41.36 -33.58 -6.78
C PRO A 306 41.52 -34.83 -7.70
N ASN A 307 41.10 -34.69 -8.97
CA ASN A 307 41.62 -35.27 -10.24
C ASN A 307 40.46 -35.61 -11.20
N SER A 308 40.51 -35.50 -12.52
CA SER A 308 41.44 -34.89 -13.48
C SER A 308 40.88 -35.19 -14.89
N GLY A 309 40.90 -34.22 -15.81
CA GLY A 309 41.12 -34.50 -17.23
C GLY A 309 39.94 -34.44 -18.22
N PRO A 310 40.22 -34.16 -19.51
CA PRO A 310 39.47 -33.18 -20.30
C PRO A 310 38.87 -33.72 -21.61
N SER A 311 37.93 -33.02 -22.25
CA SER A 311 37.63 -33.24 -23.67
C SER A 311 37.02 -32.01 -24.37
N ARG A 312 37.91 -31.34 -25.12
CA ARG A 312 37.79 -30.86 -26.51
C ARG A 312 36.51 -30.17 -27.00
N ALA A 313 36.70 -28.91 -27.40
CA ALA A 313 35.90 -28.19 -28.39
C ALA A 313 36.15 -28.69 -29.83
N ARG A 314 35.13 -28.60 -30.70
CA ARG A 314 35.25 -28.11 -32.08
C ARG A 314 33.90 -27.62 -32.63
N PRO A 315 33.90 -26.66 -33.57
CA PRO A 315 32.72 -25.96 -34.06
C PRO A 315 32.17 -26.58 -35.35
N SER A 316 30.96 -26.19 -35.75
CA SER A 316 30.49 -26.36 -37.14
C SER A 316 29.78 -25.09 -37.57
N ALA A 317 30.25 -24.58 -38.70
CA ALA A 317 29.80 -23.39 -39.39
C ALA A 317 28.78 -23.74 -40.48
N ALA A 318 28.16 -22.67 -41.00
CA ALA A 318 27.47 -22.54 -42.28
C ALA A 318 26.01 -23.02 -42.36
N LEU A 319 25.08 -22.08 -42.51
CA LEU A 319 24.63 -21.66 -43.85
C LEU A 319 23.77 -20.39 -43.77
N THR A 320 24.29 -19.34 -44.39
CA THR A 320 23.60 -18.12 -44.79
C THR A 320 22.63 -18.41 -45.94
N VAL A 321 21.38 -17.96 -45.83
CA VAL A 321 20.56 -17.60 -47.00
C VAL A 321 19.95 -16.24 -46.73
N LEU A 322 20.51 -15.22 -47.38
CA LEU A 322 19.83 -13.96 -47.66
C LEU A 322 18.66 -14.25 -48.60
N SER A 323 17.48 -13.72 -48.29
CA SER A 323 16.56 -13.33 -49.35
C SER A 323 16.11 -11.89 -49.11
N VAL A 324 16.29 -11.10 -50.16
CA VAL A 324 16.22 -9.66 -50.26
C VAL A 324 14.81 -9.25 -50.70
N LEU A 325 14.32 -8.16 -50.11
CA LEU A 325 13.31 -7.19 -50.59
C LEU A 325 12.14 -7.68 -51.49
N MET A 326 10.92 -7.32 -51.08
CA MET A 326 10.04 -6.50 -51.92
C MET A 326 9.06 -5.64 -51.09
N LEU A 327 9.29 -4.32 -51.17
CA LEU A 327 8.33 -3.25 -51.47
C LEU A 327 6.95 -3.17 -50.77
N LYS A 328 6.86 -2.19 -49.86
CA LYS A 328 6.01 -0.99 -49.87
C LYS A 328 4.48 -1.04 -50.17
N LEU A 329 3.80 -0.29 -49.29
CA LEU A 329 2.59 0.55 -49.46
C LEU A 329 1.23 -0.14 -49.64
N ALA A 330 0.31 0.15 -48.71
CA ALA A 330 -0.90 0.93 -49.02
C ALA A 330 -1.63 1.38 -47.72
N LEU A 331 -1.94 2.69 -47.69
CA LEU A 331 -2.84 3.47 -46.81
C LEU A 331 -2.54 3.61 -45.31
#